data_AF-A0A2M8GE01-F1
#
_entry.id   AF-A0A2M8GE01-F1
#
_cell.length_a   1.000
_cell.length_b   1.000
_cell.length_c   1.000
_cell.angle_alpha   90.00
_cell.angle_beta   90.00
_cell.angle_gamma   90.00
#
_symmetry.space_group_name_H-M   'P 1'
#
loop_
_entity.id
_entity.type
_entity.pdbx_description
1 polymer ?
#
loop_
_entity_poly.entity_id
_entity_poly.type
_entity_poly.pdbx_seq_one_letter_code
_entity_poly.pdbx_strand_id
1 'polypeptide(L)'
;MARKPKAIKLNLSEHTLDVNVRKCNYELFDFREVEEYVKALTGSRIYQYDAIRRTMIYLWGGGYKNLRQLAAENFKRKQSIQERFFTEENFLRHLPLPDRLSGVIHMATGTGKSWVIFAVAYLSIVMKKAKRVLVLGPPSTIIEAGLREKFKRFMEDTTLISKLPPKYRNIPVTIIDETKPAEDYSIMIENINAVYNKDLNAIGDTLFSRTDEVLVLSDEVHHVYSHLTFTETDLLFEGEGGRGEERNERLWMKFLREEPKIKRHVGFTGTPYNRDEYFTDTLFNYSIADAQQDQMIKKINPILHTESDERIRALTQDQAFEVIYKPTWRISRNSPIRRAVSLLSSPSPSLSLRNRGWPRRKRRSLFSSWRMR
;
A
#
# COMPACT_ATOMS: atom_id res chain seq x y z
N MET A 1 9.80 39.45 -5.40
CA MET A 1 9.75 38.04 -5.87
C MET A 1 9.69 37.14 -4.66
N ALA A 2 8.52 36.53 -4.39
CA ALA A 2 8.37 35.59 -3.28
C ALA A 2 9.13 34.30 -3.62
N ARG A 3 10.07 33.90 -2.75
CA ARG A 3 10.75 32.60 -2.85
C ARG A 3 9.68 31.50 -2.78
N LYS A 4 9.57 30.67 -3.82
CA LYS A 4 8.80 29.43 -3.75
C LYS A 4 9.30 28.63 -2.54
N PRO A 5 8.41 28.10 -1.69
CA PRO A 5 8.84 27.21 -0.63
C PRO A 5 9.58 26.03 -1.27
N LYS A 6 10.82 25.78 -0.83
CA LYS A 6 11.54 24.57 -1.19
C LYS A 6 10.68 23.40 -0.72
N ALA A 7 10.32 22.50 -1.63
CA ALA A 7 9.71 21.23 -1.26
C ALA A 7 10.63 20.57 -0.22
N ILE A 8 10.14 20.43 1.01
CA ILE A 8 10.84 19.72 2.07
C ILE A 8 10.87 18.27 1.60
N LYS A 9 12.04 17.78 1.21
CA LYS A 9 12.22 16.39 0.78
C LYS A 9 11.98 15.52 2.01
N LEU A 10 10.82 14.89 2.10
CA LEU A 10 10.48 14.01 3.21
C LEU A 10 11.51 12.86 3.24
N ASN A 11 12.26 12.74 4.34
CA ASN A 11 13.07 11.56 4.56
C ASN A 11 12.12 10.42 4.99
N LEU A 12 11.83 9.51 4.05
CA LEU A 12 10.86 8.42 4.28
C LEU A 12 11.26 7.54 5.46
N SER A 13 12.56 7.33 5.66
CA SER A 13 13.08 6.54 6.78
C SER A 13 12.68 7.12 8.14
N GLU A 14 12.63 8.45 8.27
CA GLU A 14 12.23 9.15 9.49
C GLU A 14 10.73 9.05 9.77
N HIS A 15 9.93 8.63 8.80
CA HIS A 15 8.47 8.45 8.93
C HIS A 15 8.06 6.97 9.05
N THR A 16 9.02 6.06 9.08
CA THR A 16 8.75 4.65 9.42
C THR A 16 8.55 4.46 10.92
N LEU A 17 7.89 3.38 11.33
CA LEU A 17 7.80 2.94 12.71
C LEU A 17 8.92 1.94 13.01
N ASP A 18 9.90 2.31 13.83
CA ASP A 18 10.94 1.34 14.19
C ASP A 18 10.44 0.39 15.26
N VAL A 19 10.47 -0.88 14.93
CA VAL A 19 10.24 -2.00 15.84
C VAL A 19 11.45 -2.15 16.77
N ASN A 20 11.23 -2.04 18.07
CA ASN A 20 12.29 -2.27 19.04
C ASN A 20 12.54 -3.77 19.23
N VAL A 21 13.51 -4.29 18.48
CA VAL A 21 13.88 -5.72 18.51
C VAL A 21 14.35 -6.21 19.88
N ARG A 22 14.75 -5.31 20.80
CA ARG A 22 15.16 -5.68 22.17
C ARG A 22 13.99 -6.07 23.07
N LYS A 23 12.75 -5.71 22.68
CA LYS A 23 11.52 -6.14 23.38
C LYS A 23 11.09 -7.56 22.99
N CYS A 24 11.82 -8.24 22.11
CA CYS A 24 11.52 -9.60 21.72
C CYS A 24 11.68 -10.54 22.92
N ASN A 25 10.61 -11.25 23.26
CA ASN A 25 10.69 -12.38 24.18
C ASN A 25 11.18 -13.61 23.41
N TYR A 26 12.41 -14.05 23.69
CA TYR A 26 13.05 -15.19 23.02
C TYR A 26 12.41 -16.54 23.35
N GLU A 27 11.63 -16.65 24.42
CA GLU A 27 10.82 -17.84 24.71
C GLU A 27 9.62 -17.94 23.76
N LEU A 28 9.06 -16.78 23.38
CA LEU A 28 7.96 -16.73 22.42
C LEU A 28 8.47 -16.85 20.98
N PHE A 29 9.56 -16.20 20.64
CA PHE A 29 10.13 -16.23 19.29
C PHE A 29 11.61 -15.90 19.30
N ASP A 30 12.41 -16.81 18.74
CA ASP A 30 13.83 -16.59 18.51
C ASP A 30 14.15 -16.69 17.01
N PHE A 31 14.44 -15.53 16.40
CA PHE A 31 14.80 -15.45 14.98
C PHE A 31 16.08 -16.23 14.65
N ARG A 32 17.00 -16.41 15.63
CA ARG A 32 18.27 -17.11 15.42
C ARG A 32 18.06 -18.55 14.98
N GLU A 33 16.93 -19.16 15.36
CA GLU A 33 16.60 -20.53 14.95
C GLU A 33 16.48 -20.67 13.43
N VAL A 34 15.99 -19.65 12.74
CA VAL A 34 15.75 -19.69 11.29
C VAL A 34 16.66 -18.75 10.51
N GLU A 35 17.64 -18.15 11.17
CA GLU A 35 18.53 -17.14 10.58
C GLU A 35 19.34 -17.70 9.42
N GLU A 36 19.82 -18.94 9.51
CA GLU A 36 20.53 -19.60 8.40
C GLU A 36 19.65 -19.81 7.17
N TYR A 37 18.40 -20.21 7.38
CA TYR A 37 17.42 -20.34 6.30
C TYR A 37 17.15 -19.00 5.63
N VAL A 38 16.91 -17.95 6.43
CA VAL A 38 16.65 -16.61 5.88
C VAL A 38 17.87 -16.08 5.13
N LYS A 39 19.09 -16.25 5.65
CA LYS A 39 20.32 -15.87 4.95
C LYS A 39 20.47 -16.60 3.62
N ALA A 40 20.17 -17.90 3.57
CA ALA A 40 20.23 -18.68 2.34
C ALA A 40 19.17 -18.22 1.32
N LEU A 41 17.96 -17.93 1.79
CA LEU A 41 16.86 -17.42 0.96
C LEU A 41 17.20 -16.03 0.38
N THR A 42 17.75 -15.11 1.18
CA THR A 42 18.00 -13.73 0.73
C THR A 42 19.32 -13.57 -0.02
N GLY A 43 20.28 -14.48 0.19
CA GLY A 43 21.63 -14.39 -0.36
C GLY A 43 22.29 -13.07 0.03
N SER A 44 22.78 -12.32 -0.96
CA SER A 44 23.43 -11.01 -0.76
C SER A 44 22.46 -9.84 -0.51
N ARG A 45 21.14 -10.06 -0.57
CA ARG A 45 20.13 -9.00 -0.41
C ARG A 45 19.82 -8.72 1.06
N ILE A 46 20.72 -8.01 1.73
CA ILE A 46 20.65 -7.70 3.17
C ILE A 46 19.32 -7.01 3.55
N TYR A 47 18.79 -6.12 2.70
CA TYR A 47 17.52 -5.46 2.95
C TYR A 47 16.33 -6.43 3.02
N GLN A 48 16.35 -7.54 2.28
CA GLN A 48 15.32 -8.59 2.40
C GLN A 48 15.46 -9.30 3.74
N TYR A 49 16.69 -9.62 4.15
CA TYR A 49 16.98 -10.23 5.45
C TYR A 49 16.46 -9.37 6.60
N ASP A 50 16.76 -8.06 6.56
CA ASP A 50 16.33 -7.11 7.59
C ASP A 50 14.80 -6.93 7.60
N ALA A 51 14.16 -6.89 6.42
CA ALA A 51 12.71 -6.83 6.33
C ALA A 51 12.05 -8.07 6.97
N ILE A 52 12.53 -9.27 6.65
CA ILE A 52 12.03 -10.53 7.22
C ILE A 52 12.25 -10.54 8.73
N ARG A 53 13.46 -10.23 9.20
CA ARG A 53 13.81 -10.23 10.62
C ARG A 53 12.94 -9.28 11.42
N ARG A 54 12.81 -8.03 10.99
CA ARG A 54 11.99 -7.01 11.68
C ARG A 54 10.51 -7.41 11.70
N THR A 55 9.99 -7.90 10.58
CA THR A 55 8.58 -8.32 10.46
C THR A 55 8.29 -9.49 11.39
N MET A 56 9.13 -10.53 11.37
CA MET A 56 8.93 -11.71 12.21
C MET A 56 9.03 -11.39 13.70
N ILE A 57 9.99 -10.54 14.11
CA ILE A 57 10.11 -10.08 15.50
C ILE A 57 8.88 -9.25 15.90
N TYR A 58 8.38 -8.38 15.02
CA TYR A 58 7.18 -7.59 15.31
C TYR A 58 5.95 -8.48 15.51
N LEU A 59 5.73 -9.45 14.62
CA LEU A 59 4.55 -10.33 14.67
C LEU A 59 4.58 -11.31 15.83
N TRP A 60 5.75 -11.88 16.13
CA TRP A 60 5.88 -13.07 16.99
C TRP A 60 6.70 -12.85 18.26
N GLY A 61 7.48 -11.78 18.34
CA GLY A 61 8.35 -11.47 19.48
C GLY A 61 7.62 -11.01 20.75
N GLY A 62 6.31 -10.76 20.69
CA GLY A 62 5.51 -10.37 21.87
C GLY A 62 5.83 -8.99 22.46
N GLY A 63 6.69 -8.20 21.82
CA GLY A 63 7.10 -6.87 22.29
C GLY A 63 6.02 -5.80 22.17
N TYR A 64 4.99 -6.05 21.34
CA TYR A 64 3.87 -5.15 21.09
C TYR A 64 2.56 -5.94 21.09
N LYS A 65 1.49 -5.33 21.63
CA LYS A 65 0.13 -5.88 21.60
C LYS A 65 -0.59 -5.56 20.29
N ASN A 66 -0.34 -4.37 19.74
CA ASN A 66 -0.95 -3.85 18.52
C ASN A 66 -0.15 -2.68 17.94
N LEU A 67 -0.55 -2.21 16.76
CA LEU A 67 0.02 -1.09 16.03
C LEU A 67 -0.06 0.22 16.84
N ARG A 68 -1.16 0.46 17.57
CA ARG A 68 -1.31 1.65 18.42
C ARG A 68 -0.17 1.78 19.43
N GLN A 69 0.25 0.68 20.06
CA GLN A 69 1.37 0.69 21.01
C GLN A 69 2.71 1.02 20.32
N LEU A 70 2.96 0.43 19.15
CA LEU A 70 4.18 0.70 18.37
C LEU A 70 4.23 2.17 17.92
N ALA A 71 3.10 2.69 17.44
CA ALA A 71 2.95 4.06 16.98
C ALA A 71 3.16 5.07 18.12
N ALA A 72 2.54 4.86 19.28
CA ALA A 72 2.72 5.72 20.46
C ALA A 72 4.19 5.77 20.92
N GLU A 73 4.91 4.64 20.89
CA GLU A 73 6.34 4.61 21.20
C GLU A 73 7.16 5.42 20.19
N ASN A 74 6.86 5.30 18.90
CA ASN A 74 7.57 6.01 17.84
C ASN A 74 7.25 7.51 17.84
N PHE A 75 6.02 7.92 18.13
CA PHE A 75 5.64 9.33 18.27
C PHE A 75 6.50 10.01 19.34
N LYS A 76 6.72 9.37 20.50
CA LYS A 76 7.54 9.90 21.59
C LYS A 76 9.03 10.05 21.22
N ARG A 77 9.52 9.23 20.27
CA ARG A 77 10.94 9.18 19.89
C ARG A 77 11.28 10.00 18.66
N LYS A 78 10.37 10.11 17.69
CA LYS A 78 10.66 10.66 16.36
C LYS A 78 10.06 12.05 16.18
N GLN A 79 10.94 13.06 16.14
CA GLN A 79 10.55 14.45 15.91
C GLN A 79 9.82 14.65 14.57
N SER A 80 10.25 13.97 13.51
CA SER A 80 9.58 13.99 12.19
C SER A 80 8.10 13.61 12.25
N ILE A 81 7.74 12.58 13.03
CA ILE A 81 6.35 12.16 13.23
C ILE A 81 5.60 13.22 14.05
N GLN A 82 6.22 13.78 15.09
CA GLN A 82 5.64 14.86 15.88
C GLN A 82 5.38 16.11 15.05
N GLU A 83 6.31 16.51 14.18
CA GLU A 83 6.17 17.65 13.28
C GLU A 83 5.07 17.42 12.23
N ARG A 84 4.93 16.18 11.74
CA ARG A 84 3.88 15.82 10.77
C ARG A 84 2.48 15.83 11.38
N PHE A 85 2.31 15.32 12.61
CA PHE A 85 0.98 15.10 13.20
C PHE A 85 0.63 16.03 14.36
N PHE A 86 1.60 16.78 14.89
CA PHE A 86 1.52 17.69 16.04
C PHE A 86 1.20 17.03 17.39
N THR A 87 0.24 16.11 17.45
CA THR A 87 -0.19 15.42 18.68
C THR A 87 -0.25 13.91 18.49
N GLU A 88 -0.04 13.16 19.59
CA GLU A 88 -0.11 11.69 19.58
C GLU A 88 -1.50 11.22 19.16
N GLU A 89 -2.55 11.88 19.67
CA GLU A 89 -3.94 11.52 19.34
C GLU A 89 -4.22 11.68 17.84
N ASN A 90 -3.79 12.79 17.24
CA ASN A 90 -3.93 12.99 15.80
C ASN A 90 -3.20 11.89 15.02
N PHE A 91 -1.97 11.57 15.40
CA PHE A 91 -1.22 10.48 14.76
C PHE A 91 -1.93 9.13 14.85
N LEU A 92 -2.40 8.76 16.05
CA LEU A 92 -3.06 7.47 16.28
C LEU A 92 -4.40 7.34 15.53
N ARG A 93 -5.12 8.43 15.27
CA ARG A 93 -6.34 8.44 14.44
C ARG A 93 -6.07 8.13 12.97
N HIS A 94 -4.86 8.36 12.48
CA HIS A 94 -4.46 8.09 11.10
C HIS A 94 -3.95 6.65 10.88
N LEU A 95 -3.97 5.80 11.91
CA LEU A 95 -3.55 4.41 11.76
C LEU A 95 -4.66 3.59 11.10
N PRO A 96 -4.36 2.78 10.07
CA PRO A 96 -5.35 1.94 9.41
C PRO A 96 -5.93 0.89 10.37
N LEU A 97 -5.11 0.01 10.93
CA LEU A 97 -5.58 -1.11 11.76
C LEU A 97 -5.02 -1.02 13.19
N PRO A 98 -5.33 0.04 13.96
CA PRO A 98 -4.64 0.38 15.21
C PRO A 98 -4.69 -0.72 16.27
N ASP A 99 -5.77 -1.50 16.29
CA ASP A 99 -6.01 -2.52 17.33
C ASP A 99 -5.47 -3.91 16.96
N ARG A 100 -4.81 -4.05 15.81
CA ARG A 100 -4.16 -5.27 15.32
C ARG A 100 -2.66 -5.14 15.36
N LEU A 101 -1.94 -6.26 15.32
CA LEU A 101 -0.51 -6.26 14.97
C LEU A 101 -0.41 -6.11 13.45
N SER A 102 -0.41 -4.86 12.99
CA SER A 102 -0.42 -4.51 11.57
C SER A 102 0.68 -3.55 11.16
N GLY A 103 1.05 -3.56 9.89
CA GLY A 103 1.87 -2.51 9.30
C GLY A 103 2.31 -2.82 7.88
N VAL A 104 3.07 -1.92 7.27
CA VAL A 104 3.46 -2.01 5.86
C VAL A 104 4.97 -2.15 5.68
N ILE A 105 5.37 -3.06 4.79
CA ILE A 105 6.73 -3.23 4.30
C ILE A 105 6.83 -2.59 2.92
N HIS A 106 7.45 -1.41 2.86
CA HIS A 106 7.72 -0.73 1.61
C HIS A 106 9.03 -1.24 1.01
N MET A 107 8.94 -1.80 -0.21
CA MET A 107 10.12 -2.15 -1.00
C MET A 107 9.90 -1.82 -2.47
N ALA A 108 10.87 -1.14 -3.08
CA ALA A 108 10.82 -0.77 -4.49
C ALA A 108 10.56 -1.97 -5.42
N THR A 109 9.85 -1.72 -6.50
CA THR A 109 9.58 -2.74 -7.53
C THR A 109 10.89 -3.30 -8.09
N GLY A 110 10.93 -4.62 -8.30
CA GLY A 110 12.14 -5.31 -8.77
C GLY A 110 13.12 -5.72 -7.66
N THR A 111 12.91 -5.32 -6.41
CA THR A 111 13.78 -5.70 -5.27
C THR A 111 13.40 -7.04 -4.61
N GLY A 112 12.38 -7.73 -5.14
CA GLY A 112 12.01 -9.07 -4.69
C GLY A 112 11.07 -9.14 -3.49
N LYS A 113 10.08 -8.23 -3.37
CA LYS A 113 9.00 -8.29 -2.35
C LYS A 113 8.43 -9.69 -2.11
N SER A 114 8.15 -10.44 -3.18
CA SER A 114 7.58 -11.79 -3.10
C SER A 114 8.42 -12.77 -2.29
N TRP A 115 9.75 -12.59 -2.20
CA TRP A 115 10.63 -13.40 -1.36
C TRP A 115 10.39 -13.15 0.12
N VAL A 116 10.15 -11.89 0.50
CA VAL A 116 9.83 -11.49 1.88
C VAL A 116 8.43 -11.99 2.26
N ILE A 117 7.44 -11.85 1.37
CA ILE A 117 6.08 -12.38 1.60
C ILE A 117 6.14 -13.90 1.84
N PHE A 118 6.88 -14.62 0.99
CA PHE A 118 7.10 -16.05 1.15
C PHE A 118 7.72 -16.39 2.50
N ALA A 119 8.84 -15.76 2.85
CA ALA A 119 9.54 -16.05 4.09
C ALA A 119 8.64 -15.83 5.32
N VAL A 120 7.90 -14.72 5.36
CA VAL A 120 6.99 -14.41 6.47
C VAL A 120 5.85 -15.42 6.54
N ALA A 121 5.23 -15.78 5.41
CA ALA A 121 4.16 -16.78 5.37
C ALA A 121 4.66 -18.16 5.82
N TYR A 122 5.69 -18.67 5.16
CA TYR A 122 6.22 -20.00 5.34
C TYR A 122 6.82 -20.19 6.74
N LEU A 123 7.64 -19.25 7.21
CA LEU A 123 8.24 -19.32 8.55
C LEU A 123 7.19 -19.23 9.65
N SER A 124 6.11 -18.45 9.46
CA SER A 124 5.01 -18.40 10.43
C SER A 124 4.31 -19.74 10.57
N ILE A 125 4.16 -20.52 9.50
CA ILE A 125 3.59 -21.86 9.54
C ILE A 125 4.57 -22.88 10.15
N VAL A 126 5.80 -22.98 9.63
CA VAL A 126 6.76 -24.02 10.08
C VAL A 126 7.23 -23.80 11.52
N MET A 127 7.28 -22.55 11.98
CA MET A 127 7.58 -22.27 13.40
C MET A 127 6.34 -22.40 14.29
N LYS A 128 5.21 -22.90 13.74
CA LYS A 128 3.92 -23.10 14.42
C LYS A 128 3.39 -21.83 15.09
N LYS A 129 3.65 -20.67 14.47
CA LYS A 129 3.17 -19.36 14.95
C LYS A 129 1.81 -19.01 14.40
N ALA A 130 1.51 -19.47 13.19
CA ALA A 130 0.19 -19.47 12.60
C ALA A 130 -0.17 -20.88 12.15
N LYS A 131 -1.44 -21.27 12.30
CA LYS A 131 -1.96 -22.50 11.69
C LYS A 131 -2.24 -22.32 10.20
N ARG A 132 -2.68 -21.13 9.82
CA ARG A 132 -3.08 -20.78 8.46
C ARG A 132 -2.65 -19.37 8.13
N VAL A 133 -2.22 -19.18 6.89
CA VAL A 133 -1.85 -17.87 6.33
C VAL A 133 -2.70 -17.63 5.10
N LEU A 134 -3.24 -16.42 4.99
CA LEU A 134 -3.89 -15.94 3.78
C LEU A 134 -3.01 -14.86 3.15
N VAL A 135 -2.59 -15.07 1.91
CA VAL A 135 -1.90 -14.08 1.10
C VAL A 135 -2.89 -13.53 0.08
N LEU A 136 -3.21 -12.24 0.18
CA LEU A 136 -4.15 -11.54 -0.70
C LEU A 136 -3.42 -10.61 -1.64
N GLY A 137 -3.74 -10.69 -2.93
CA GLY A 137 -3.27 -9.76 -3.96
C GLY A 137 -4.40 -8.91 -4.57
N PRO A 138 -4.04 -7.92 -5.42
CA PRO A 138 -5.00 -7.19 -6.24
C PRO A 138 -5.77 -8.13 -7.18
N PRO A 139 -6.87 -7.69 -7.82
CA PRO A 139 -7.70 -8.53 -8.70
C PRO A 139 -6.97 -8.91 -10.01
N SER A 140 -5.94 -9.75 -9.90
CA SER A 140 -5.05 -10.17 -10.98
C SER A 140 -4.65 -11.63 -10.82
N THR A 141 -5.16 -12.47 -11.71
CA THR A 141 -4.86 -13.91 -11.75
C THR A 141 -3.40 -14.18 -12.12
N ILE A 142 -2.76 -13.29 -12.90
CA ILE A 142 -1.35 -13.43 -13.30
C ILE A 142 -0.43 -13.24 -12.09
N ILE A 143 -0.71 -12.23 -11.26
CA ILE A 143 0.08 -11.96 -10.05
C ILE A 143 -0.07 -13.13 -9.06
N GLU A 144 -1.30 -13.57 -8.85
CA GLU A 144 -1.63 -14.71 -7.99
C GLU A 144 -0.92 -16.00 -8.44
N ALA A 145 -1.04 -16.38 -9.72
CA ALA A 145 -0.40 -17.57 -10.27
C ALA A 145 1.13 -17.50 -10.16
N GLY A 146 1.71 -16.34 -10.47
CA GLY A 146 3.15 -16.11 -10.34
C GLY A 146 3.65 -16.19 -8.90
N LEU A 147 2.84 -15.81 -7.92
CA LEU A 147 3.18 -15.93 -6.50
C LEU A 147 3.10 -17.39 -6.02
N ARG A 148 2.03 -18.11 -6.40
CA ARG A 148 1.87 -19.55 -6.12
C ARG A 148 3.04 -20.37 -6.66
N GLU A 149 3.44 -20.12 -7.90
CA GLU A 149 4.56 -20.83 -8.52
C GLU A 149 5.88 -20.56 -7.78
N LYS A 150 6.16 -19.31 -7.41
CA LYS A 150 7.37 -18.98 -6.63
C LYS A 150 7.38 -19.65 -5.26
N PHE A 151 6.25 -19.66 -4.56
CA PHE A 151 6.14 -20.32 -3.26
C PHE A 151 6.42 -21.81 -3.37
N LYS A 152 5.84 -22.49 -4.37
CA LYS A 152 6.11 -23.91 -4.64
C LYS A 152 7.60 -24.17 -4.86
N ARG A 153 8.24 -23.39 -5.75
CA ARG A 153 9.68 -23.51 -6.03
C ARG A 153 10.54 -23.38 -4.76
N PHE A 154 10.23 -22.43 -3.88
CA PHE A 154 10.99 -22.28 -2.62
C PHE A 154 10.72 -23.41 -1.62
N MET A 155 9.50 -23.95 -1.59
CA MET A 155 9.15 -25.08 -0.73
C MET A 155 9.72 -26.42 -1.19
N GLU A 156 10.08 -26.53 -2.48
CA GLU A 156 10.70 -27.71 -3.09
C GLU A 156 12.24 -27.62 -3.13
N ASP A 157 12.81 -26.45 -2.82
CA ASP A 157 14.25 -26.24 -2.84
C ASP A 157 14.94 -26.93 -1.65
N THR A 158 15.50 -28.11 -1.92
CA THR A 158 16.21 -28.92 -0.92
C THR A 158 17.40 -28.18 -0.30
N THR A 159 18.03 -27.25 -1.04
CA THR A 159 19.15 -26.47 -0.52
C THR A 159 18.68 -25.52 0.56
N LEU A 160 17.53 -24.86 0.36
CA LEU A 160 16.89 -24.02 1.38
C LEU A 160 16.40 -24.86 2.56
N ILE A 161 15.65 -25.93 2.30
CA ILE A 161 15.09 -26.79 3.36
C ILE A 161 16.19 -27.35 4.27
N SER A 162 17.37 -27.68 3.72
CA SER A 162 18.51 -28.15 4.51
C SER A 162 18.99 -27.15 5.56
N LYS A 163 18.73 -25.85 5.37
CA LYS A 163 19.08 -24.74 6.28
C LYS A 163 18.03 -24.49 7.36
N LEU A 164 16.87 -25.13 7.29
CA LEU A 164 15.95 -25.14 8.43
C LEU A 164 16.49 -26.05 9.54
N PRO A 165 16.22 -25.73 10.82
CA PRO A 165 16.41 -26.67 11.92
C PRO A 165 15.64 -27.99 11.67
N PRO A 166 16.19 -29.15 12.08
CA PRO A 166 15.53 -30.45 11.89
C PRO A 166 14.08 -30.50 12.41
N LYS A 167 13.78 -29.80 13.52
CA LYS A 167 12.43 -29.71 14.10
C LYS A 167 11.38 -29.07 13.19
N TYR A 168 11.79 -28.33 12.16
CA TYR A 168 10.90 -27.61 11.25
C TYR A 168 10.84 -28.19 9.82
N ARG A 169 11.70 -29.16 9.46
CA ARG A 169 11.82 -29.67 8.09
C ARG A 169 10.64 -30.51 7.60
N ASN A 170 9.96 -31.21 8.52
CA ASN A 170 8.92 -32.19 8.19
C ASN A 170 7.50 -31.68 8.44
N ILE A 171 7.31 -30.36 8.41
CA ILE A 171 5.98 -29.76 8.58
C ILE A 171 5.30 -29.73 7.20
N PRO A 172 4.12 -30.35 7.04
CA PRO A 172 3.47 -30.52 5.74
C PRO A 172 2.76 -29.24 5.32
N VAL A 173 3.53 -28.19 5.01
CA VAL A 173 2.96 -26.94 4.53
C VAL A 173 2.34 -27.17 3.15
N THR A 174 1.11 -26.71 2.94
CA THR A 174 0.40 -26.85 1.66
C THR A 174 0.03 -25.47 1.12
N ILE A 175 0.12 -25.31 -0.20
CA ILE A 175 -0.39 -24.11 -0.88
C ILE A 175 -1.74 -24.47 -1.48
N ILE A 176 -2.77 -23.74 -1.06
CA ILE A 176 -4.15 -23.97 -1.49
C ILE A 176 -4.75 -22.72 -2.13
N ASP A 177 -5.88 -22.94 -2.77
CA ASP A 177 -6.75 -21.93 -3.36
C ASP A 177 -8.09 -21.91 -2.60
N GLU A 178 -8.97 -20.97 -2.93
CA GLU A 178 -10.29 -20.77 -2.32
C GLU A 178 -11.26 -21.92 -2.59
N THR A 179 -10.97 -22.78 -3.57
CA THR A 179 -11.81 -23.93 -3.92
C THR A 179 -11.57 -25.13 -3.01
N LYS A 180 -10.48 -25.14 -2.25
CA LYS A 180 -10.07 -26.26 -1.39
C LYS A 180 -10.27 -25.92 0.09
N PRO A 181 -10.78 -26.86 0.90
CA PRO A 181 -10.85 -26.70 2.34
C PRO A 181 -9.49 -26.33 2.95
N ALA A 182 -9.48 -25.30 3.78
CA ALA A 182 -8.28 -24.87 4.49
C ALA A 182 -8.05 -25.69 5.75
N GLU A 183 -6.99 -26.50 5.74
CA GLU A 183 -6.54 -27.29 6.88
C GLU A 183 -5.41 -26.58 7.64
N ASP A 184 -5.00 -27.12 8.79
CA ASP A 184 -3.82 -26.62 9.49
C ASP A 184 -2.56 -26.80 8.60
N TYR A 185 -1.62 -25.87 8.73
CA TYR A 185 -0.42 -25.73 7.88
C TYR A 185 -0.68 -25.31 6.43
N SER A 186 -1.84 -24.72 6.15
CA SER A 186 -2.17 -24.19 4.82
C SER A 186 -1.73 -22.72 4.63
N ILE A 187 -1.18 -22.44 3.45
CA ILE A 187 -1.00 -21.09 2.91
C ILE A 187 -1.98 -20.93 1.74
N MET A 188 -3.04 -20.17 1.96
CA MET A 188 -3.99 -19.81 0.92
C MET A 188 -3.49 -18.56 0.19
N ILE A 189 -3.37 -18.61 -1.14
CA ILE A 189 -2.94 -17.46 -1.95
C ILE A 189 -4.05 -17.12 -2.91
N GLU A 190 -4.65 -15.94 -2.76
CA GLU A 190 -5.81 -15.51 -3.53
C GLU A 190 -5.71 -14.06 -3.98
N ASN A 191 -6.48 -13.71 -5.00
CA ASN A 191 -6.80 -12.32 -5.27
C ASN A 191 -8.03 -11.85 -4.48
N ILE A 192 -8.21 -10.54 -4.37
CA ILE A 192 -9.28 -9.97 -3.55
C ILE A 192 -10.71 -10.38 -3.97
N ASN A 193 -10.94 -10.82 -5.21
CA ASN A 193 -12.27 -11.26 -5.64
C ASN A 193 -12.75 -12.50 -4.87
N ALA A 194 -11.83 -13.35 -4.39
CA ALA A 194 -12.18 -14.49 -3.56
C ALA A 194 -12.85 -14.05 -2.24
N VAL A 195 -12.46 -12.89 -1.69
CA VAL A 195 -13.09 -12.35 -0.47
C VAL A 195 -14.53 -11.90 -0.73
N TYR A 196 -14.86 -11.43 -1.94
CA TYR A 196 -16.23 -11.00 -2.26
C TYR A 196 -17.21 -12.17 -2.35
N ASN A 197 -16.69 -13.36 -2.66
CA ASN A 197 -17.45 -14.59 -2.75
C ASN A 197 -17.21 -15.49 -1.52
N LYS A 198 -16.81 -14.91 -0.37
CA LYS A 198 -16.45 -15.68 0.82
C LYS A 198 -17.55 -16.64 1.28
N ASP A 199 -18.81 -16.27 1.10
CA ASP A 199 -19.96 -17.09 1.50
C ASP A 199 -20.10 -18.38 0.67
N LEU A 200 -19.35 -18.49 -0.43
CA LEU A 200 -19.39 -19.61 -1.38
C LEU A 200 -18.04 -20.33 -1.52
N ASN A 201 -17.05 -20.02 -0.67
CA ASN A 201 -15.71 -20.59 -0.80
C ASN A 201 -15.02 -20.87 0.54
N ALA A 202 -13.80 -21.41 0.47
CA ALA A 202 -13.05 -21.81 1.65
C ALA A 202 -12.66 -20.64 2.57
N ILE A 203 -12.65 -19.38 2.10
CA ILE A 203 -12.37 -18.21 2.95
C ILE A 203 -13.48 -18.05 3.99
N GLY A 204 -14.75 -18.08 3.60
CA GLY A 204 -15.86 -17.94 4.55
C GLY A 204 -16.20 -19.23 5.30
N ASP A 205 -15.89 -20.39 4.72
CA ASP A 205 -16.22 -21.68 5.32
C ASP A 205 -15.11 -22.19 6.26
N THR A 206 -13.93 -22.52 5.73
CA THR A 206 -12.93 -23.33 6.45
C THR A 206 -11.74 -22.54 6.95
N LEU A 207 -11.30 -21.48 6.25
CA LEU A 207 -10.07 -20.73 6.55
C LEU A 207 -10.05 -20.24 7.99
N PHE A 208 -11.14 -19.62 8.44
CA PHE A 208 -11.27 -19.09 9.80
C PHE A 208 -11.91 -20.10 10.77
N SER A 209 -12.33 -21.27 10.33
CA SER A 209 -12.99 -22.27 11.17
C SER A 209 -12.00 -23.00 12.09
N ARG A 210 -12.37 -23.20 13.36
CA ARG A 210 -11.56 -23.93 14.37
C ARG A 210 -10.13 -23.39 14.55
N THR A 211 -9.93 -22.09 14.32
CA THR A 211 -8.68 -21.38 14.62
C THR A 211 -8.99 -20.06 15.33
N ASP A 212 -8.10 -19.66 16.23
CA ASP A 212 -8.22 -18.40 16.99
C ASP A 212 -7.70 -17.19 16.21
N GLU A 213 -6.91 -17.44 15.16
CA GLU A 213 -6.34 -16.43 14.29
C GLU A 213 -5.89 -16.98 12.94
N VAL A 214 -5.84 -16.09 11.96
CA VAL A 214 -5.19 -16.30 10.66
C VAL A 214 -4.29 -15.10 10.40
N LEU A 215 -3.04 -15.35 10.00
CA LEU A 215 -2.14 -14.28 9.55
C LEU A 215 -2.53 -13.89 8.13
N VAL A 216 -2.77 -12.60 7.89
CA VAL A 216 -3.07 -12.08 6.55
C VAL A 216 -1.91 -11.24 6.02
N LEU A 217 -1.45 -11.55 4.82
CA LEU A 217 -0.41 -10.80 4.11
C LEU A 217 -1.01 -10.20 2.85
N SER A 218 -0.91 -8.88 2.66
CA SER A 218 -1.47 -8.19 1.50
C SER A 218 -0.36 -7.77 0.54
N ASP A 219 -0.29 -8.35 -0.66
CA ASP A 219 0.55 -7.85 -1.75
C ASP A 219 -0.12 -6.66 -2.45
N GLU A 220 0.69 -5.69 -2.84
CA GLU A 220 0.26 -4.37 -3.33
C GLU A 220 -0.82 -3.71 -2.45
N VAL A 221 -0.54 -3.66 -1.14
CA VAL A 221 -1.46 -3.12 -0.12
C VAL A 221 -1.88 -1.67 -0.35
N HIS A 222 -1.20 -0.93 -1.24
CA HIS A 222 -1.63 0.43 -1.56
C HIS A 222 -3.05 0.46 -2.12
N HIS A 223 -3.49 -0.56 -2.85
CA HIS A 223 -4.90 -0.72 -3.25
C HIS A 223 -5.86 -0.73 -2.07
N VAL A 224 -5.46 -1.28 -0.92
CA VAL A 224 -6.29 -1.32 0.29
C VAL A 224 -6.41 0.05 0.94
N TYR A 225 -5.40 0.90 0.76
CA TYR A 225 -5.25 2.18 1.46
C TYR A 225 -5.66 3.37 0.59
N SER A 226 -5.74 3.15 -0.73
CA SER A 226 -6.32 4.08 -1.69
C SER A 226 -7.69 4.57 -1.22
N HIS A 227 -7.93 5.88 -1.32
CA HIS A 227 -9.20 6.52 -1.00
C HIS A 227 -9.66 6.42 0.47
N LEU A 228 -8.80 5.99 1.40
CA LEU A 228 -9.07 6.20 2.83
C LEU A 228 -9.01 7.69 3.12
N THR A 229 -10.13 8.28 3.54
CA THR A 229 -10.15 9.62 4.14
C THR A 229 -10.02 9.50 5.64
N PHE A 230 -8.91 10.00 6.17
CA PHE A 230 -8.65 10.08 7.61
C PHE A 230 -9.28 11.36 8.18
N THR A 231 -10.62 11.48 8.12
CA THR A 231 -11.34 12.58 8.76
C THR A 231 -12.07 12.09 10.02
N GLU A 232 -12.25 13.01 10.96
CA GLU A 232 -12.49 12.72 12.38
C GLU A 232 -13.64 11.75 12.67
N THR A 233 -13.31 10.76 13.51
CA THR A 233 -14.18 9.86 14.29
C THR A 233 -14.65 8.56 13.66
N ASP A 234 -14.60 8.38 12.35
CA ASP A 234 -14.77 7.07 11.73
C ASP A 234 -14.00 7.10 10.41
N LEU A 235 -13.32 6.00 10.06
CA LEU A 235 -12.74 5.86 8.72
C LEU A 235 -13.88 5.73 7.72
N LEU A 236 -14.44 6.89 7.35
CA LEU A 236 -15.51 7.01 6.39
C LEU A 236 -14.90 6.70 5.02
N PHE A 237 -15.40 5.65 4.39
CA PHE A 237 -15.18 5.43 2.97
C PHE A 237 -16.02 6.48 2.22
N GLU A 238 -15.41 7.43 1.50
CA GLU A 238 -16.16 8.45 0.76
C GLU A 238 -17.11 7.80 -0.28
N GLY A 239 -18.42 7.82 -0.02
CA GLY A 239 -19.47 7.63 -1.04
C GLY A 239 -20.05 6.21 -1.12
N GLU A 240 -21.31 6.03 -0.71
CA GLU A 240 -22.08 4.86 -1.12
C GLU A 240 -22.28 4.90 -2.65
N GLY A 241 -21.52 4.10 -3.41
CA GLY A 241 -21.79 3.95 -4.85
C GLY A 241 -20.62 3.84 -5.83
N GLY A 242 -19.39 3.57 -5.39
CA GLY A 242 -18.30 3.26 -6.33
C GLY A 242 -18.60 2.01 -7.19
N ARG A 243 -18.40 2.09 -8.51
CA ARG A 243 -18.42 0.93 -9.42
C ARG A 243 -16.97 0.51 -9.73
N GLY A 244 -16.69 -0.78 -9.85
CA GLY A 244 -15.38 -1.28 -10.29
C GLY A 244 -14.31 -1.33 -9.17
N GLU A 245 -13.09 -0.90 -9.46
CA GLU A 245 -11.92 -1.02 -8.56
C GLU A 245 -12.10 -0.33 -7.21
N GLU A 246 -12.74 0.85 -7.15
CA GLU A 246 -13.00 1.55 -5.88
C GLU A 246 -13.88 0.74 -4.91
N ARG A 247 -14.83 -0.06 -5.43
CA ARG A 247 -15.63 -0.98 -4.60
C ARG A 247 -14.74 -2.08 -4.03
N ASN A 248 -13.84 -2.58 -4.85
CA ASN A 248 -12.96 -3.70 -4.51
C ASN A 248 -12.00 -3.33 -3.37
N GLU A 249 -11.38 -2.15 -3.46
CA GLU A 249 -10.46 -1.61 -2.45
C GLU A 249 -11.14 -1.44 -1.08
N ARG A 250 -12.36 -0.89 -1.05
CA ARG A 250 -13.15 -0.73 0.18
C ARG A 250 -13.51 -2.06 0.82
N LEU A 251 -13.90 -3.03 0.01
CA LEU A 251 -14.24 -4.36 0.50
C LEU A 251 -13.01 -5.06 1.11
N TRP A 252 -11.81 -4.81 0.60
CA TRP A 252 -10.59 -5.33 1.20
C TRP A 252 -10.34 -4.75 2.60
N MET A 253 -10.33 -3.42 2.75
CA MET A 253 -10.15 -2.81 4.06
C MET A 253 -11.27 -3.22 5.02
N LYS A 254 -12.52 -3.28 4.55
CA LYS A 254 -13.66 -3.76 5.31
C LYS A 254 -13.43 -5.19 5.82
N PHE A 255 -13.00 -6.11 4.97
CA PHE A 255 -12.66 -7.48 5.35
C PHE A 255 -11.58 -7.53 6.44
N LEU A 256 -10.49 -6.77 6.28
CA LEU A 256 -9.42 -6.70 7.28
C LEU A 256 -9.92 -6.16 8.63
N ARG A 257 -10.89 -5.24 8.63
CA ARG A 257 -11.47 -4.64 9.83
C ARG A 257 -12.53 -5.48 10.52
N GLU A 258 -13.38 -6.13 9.75
CA GLU A 258 -14.57 -6.80 10.27
C GLU A 258 -14.30 -8.25 10.65
N GLU A 259 -13.28 -8.91 10.08
CA GLU A 259 -12.95 -10.27 10.47
C GLU A 259 -12.14 -10.29 11.79
N PRO A 260 -12.74 -10.74 12.91
CA PRO A 260 -12.11 -10.68 14.23
C PRO A 260 -10.91 -11.63 14.37
N LYS A 261 -10.82 -12.67 13.54
CA LYS A 261 -9.71 -13.62 13.56
C LYS A 261 -8.48 -13.11 12.81
N ILE A 262 -8.57 -12.00 12.09
CA ILE A 262 -7.40 -11.29 11.55
C ILE A 262 -6.81 -10.42 12.67
N LYS A 263 -5.97 -11.04 13.51
CA LYS A 263 -5.24 -10.34 14.59
C LYS A 263 -3.90 -9.76 14.13
N ARG A 264 -3.34 -10.34 13.06
CA ARG A 264 -2.05 -9.97 12.47
C ARG A 264 -2.22 -9.72 10.97
N HIS A 265 -1.71 -8.59 10.50
CA HIS A 265 -1.73 -8.21 9.10
C HIS A 265 -0.39 -7.59 8.70
N VAL A 266 0.14 -7.92 7.51
CA VAL A 266 1.28 -7.18 6.97
C VAL A 266 1.02 -6.87 5.51
N GLY A 267 1.06 -5.58 5.17
CA GLY A 267 0.98 -5.10 3.80
C GLY A 267 2.36 -5.02 3.15
N PHE A 268 2.44 -5.27 1.86
CA PHE A 268 3.66 -5.14 1.06
C PHE A 268 3.35 -4.26 -0.14
N THR A 269 4.20 -3.28 -0.44
CA THR A 269 4.01 -2.46 -1.64
C THR A 269 5.29 -1.77 -2.09
N GLY A 270 5.36 -1.41 -3.39
CA GLY A 270 6.37 -0.48 -3.92
C GLY A 270 5.97 1.00 -3.85
N THR A 271 4.73 1.31 -3.47
CA THR A 271 4.15 2.66 -3.54
C THR A 271 3.37 2.97 -2.25
N PRO A 272 4.04 3.28 -1.13
CA PRO A 272 3.44 3.45 0.20
C PRO A 272 2.80 4.83 0.39
N TYR A 273 1.96 5.23 -0.56
CA TYR A 273 1.30 6.52 -0.57
C TYR A 273 -0.18 6.36 -0.85
N ASN A 274 -1.00 7.09 -0.11
CA ASN A 274 -2.38 7.34 -0.46
C ASN A 274 -2.44 8.78 -0.99
N ARG A 275 -2.56 8.94 -2.30
CA ARG A 275 -2.37 10.24 -2.98
C ARG A 275 -0.97 10.80 -2.63
N ASP A 276 -0.91 11.96 -1.98
CA ASP A 276 0.34 12.61 -1.57
C ASP A 276 0.75 12.27 -0.13
N GLU A 277 -0.04 11.45 0.58
CA GLU A 277 0.21 11.12 1.98
C GLU A 277 0.93 9.78 2.13
N TYR A 278 2.12 9.83 2.73
CA TYR A 278 2.88 8.62 3.08
C TYR A 278 2.18 7.82 4.18
N PHE A 279 2.17 6.50 4.07
CA PHE A 279 1.53 5.63 5.06
C PHE A 279 2.07 5.83 6.49
N THR A 280 1.17 5.75 7.46
CA THR A 280 1.44 6.04 8.88
C THR A 280 1.95 4.82 9.65
N ASP A 281 1.83 3.63 9.06
CA ASP A 281 2.12 2.32 9.65
C ASP A 281 3.24 1.57 8.92
N THR A 282 4.10 2.28 8.18
CA THR A 282 5.24 1.66 7.48
C THR A 282 6.30 1.19 8.48
N LEU A 283 6.55 -0.12 8.56
CA LEU A 283 7.51 -0.75 9.48
C LEU A 283 8.94 -0.84 8.90
N PHE A 284 9.03 -0.85 7.57
CA PHE A 284 10.29 -0.99 6.84
C PHE A 284 10.22 -0.25 5.52
N ASN A 285 11.30 0.44 5.15
CA ASN A 285 11.40 1.19 3.92
C ASN A 285 12.69 0.82 3.18
N TYR A 286 12.53 0.32 1.96
CA TYR A 286 13.59 0.18 0.98
C TYR A 286 13.16 0.84 -0.32
N SER A 287 13.50 2.11 -0.48
CA SER A 287 12.97 2.96 -1.55
C SER A 287 13.67 2.72 -2.89
N ILE A 288 13.12 3.28 -3.98
CA ILE A 288 13.78 3.25 -5.30
C ILE A 288 15.15 3.93 -5.23
N ALA A 289 15.29 4.99 -4.43
CA ALA A 289 16.56 5.68 -4.25
C ALA A 289 17.61 4.77 -3.58
N ASP A 290 17.22 4.06 -2.52
CA ASP A 290 18.11 3.09 -1.83
C ASP A 290 18.47 1.94 -2.78
N ALA A 291 17.50 1.40 -3.49
CA ALA A 291 17.72 0.31 -4.45
C ALA A 291 18.64 0.71 -5.62
N GLN A 292 18.59 1.98 -6.06
CA GLN A 292 19.51 2.51 -7.07
C GLN A 292 20.91 2.74 -6.49
N GLN A 293 20.99 3.28 -5.27
CA GLN A 293 22.25 3.52 -4.58
C GLN A 293 23.01 2.21 -4.33
N ASP A 294 22.30 1.17 -3.91
CA ASP A 294 22.85 -0.17 -3.68
C ASP A 294 23.06 -0.96 -4.99
N GLN A 295 22.76 -0.37 -6.16
CA GLN A 295 22.87 -1.01 -7.47
C GLN A 295 22.02 -2.28 -7.63
N MET A 296 20.94 -2.41 -6.86
CA MET A 296 20.01 -3.53 -6.92
C MET A 296 19.06 -3.45 -8.11
N ILE A 297 18.75 -2.23 -8.55
CA ILE A 297 17.96 -1.97 -9.75
C ILE A 297 18.73 -1.04 -10.69
N LYS A 298 18.46 -1.16 -11.99
CA LYS A 298 19.05 -0.25 -12.98
C LYS A 298 18.59 1.18 -12.71
N LYS A 299 19.51 2.13 -12.86
CA LYS A 299 19.18 3.55 -12.82
C LYS A 299 18.19 3.85 -13.95
N ILE A 300 17.00 4.29 -13.58
CA ILE A 300 15.99 4.69 -14.55
C ILE A 300 16.36 6.11 -14.98
N ASN A 301 16.77 6.26 -16.24
CA ASN A 301 16.90 7.58 -16.87
C ASN A 301 15.49 7.93 -17.41
N PRO A 302 14.78 8.91 -16.85
CA PRO A 302 13.39 9.21 -17.24
C PRO A 302 13.25 9.89 -18.63
N ILE A 303 14.27 9.81 -19.49
CA ILE A 303 14.20 10.37 -20.84
C ILE A 303 13.39 9.38 -21.67
N LEU A 304 12.08 9.62 -21.74
CA LEU A 304 11.17 8.99 -22.69
C LEU A 304 11.77 9.14 -24.09
N HIS A 305 12.10 8.00 -24.71
CA HIS A 305 12.48 7.98 -26.11
C HIS A 305 11.27 8.41 -26.95
N THR A 306 11.28 9.65 -27.40
CA THR A 306 10.46 10.11 -28.52
C THR A 306 11.36 10.22 -29.74
N GLU A 307 10.84 9.91 -30.93
CA GLU A 307 11.57 9.87 -32.23
C GLU A 307 12.34 11.16 -32.60
N SER A 308 12.25 12.22 -31.80
CA SER A 308 13.01 13.48 -31.93
C SER A 308 14.43 13.46 -31.31
N ASP A 309 14.90 12.31 -30.81
CA ASP A 309 16.08 12.20 -29.92
C ASP A 309 17.47 12.42 -30.55
N GLU A 310 17.61 12.51 -31.87
CA GLU A 310 18.94 12.76 -32.46
C GLU A 310 19.42 14.21 -32.23
N ARG A 311 18.51 15.17 -32.03
CA ARG A 311 18.89 16.57 -31.77
C ARG A 311 19.16 16.88 -30.30
N ILE A 312 18.76 16.01 -29.36
CA ILE A 312 18.84 16.30 -27.92
C ILE A 312 20.15 15.79 -27.30
N ARG A 313 20.84 14.83 -27.93
CA ARG A 313 22.12 14.28 -27.43
C ARG A 313 23.27 15.28 -27.33
N ALA A 314 23.11 16.50 -27.87
CA ALA A 314 24.11 17.57 -27.79
C ALA A 314 23.78 18.66 -26.75
N LEU A 315 22.69 18.53 -25.98
CA LEU A 315 22.22 19.59 -25.08
C LEU A 315 22.51 19.27 -23.61
N THR A 316 22.97 20.30 -22.88
CA THR A 316 23.13 20.24 -21.42
C THR A 316 21.78 20.14 -20.70
N GLN A 317 21.79 19.69 -19.45
CA GLN A 317 20.58 19.43 -18.65
C GLN A 317 19.63 20.63 -18.59
N ASP A 318 20.16 21.86 -18.49
CA ASP A 318 19.38 23.10 -18.49
C ASP A 318 18.75 23.41 -19.85
N GLN A 319 19.44 23.09 -20.95
CA GLN A 319 18.94 23.27 -22.31
C GLN A 319 17.84 22.26 -22.66
N ALA A 320 17.95 21.03 -22.16
CA ALA A 320 16.90 20.02 -22.31
C ALA A 320 15.61 20.44 -21.57
N PHE A 321 15.73 21.02 -20.37
CA PHE A 321 14.59 21.57 -19.63
C PHE A 321 13.89 22.70 -20.40
N GLU A 322 14.63 23.61 -21.07
CA GLU A 322 14.02 24.66 -21.89
C GLU A 322 13.24 24.11 -23.11
N VAL A 323 13.80 23.09 -23.78
CA VAL A 323 13.19 22.48 -24.97
C VAL A 323 11.89 21.76 -24.62
N ILE A 324 11.81 21.11 -23.45
CA ILE A 324 10.58 20.45 -22.97
C ILE A 324 9.53 21.49 -22.54
N TYR A 325 9.94 22.63 -21.98
CA TYR A 325 9.00 23.59 -21.39
C TYR A 325 8.33 24.52 -22.42
N LYS A 326 9.05 24.93 -23.48
CA LYS A 326 8.55 25.84 -24.54
C LYS A 326 7.31 25.32 -25.31
N PRO A 327 7.20 24.02 -25.68
CA PRO A 327 6.02 23.47 -26.35
C PRO A 327 4.79 23.40 -25.44
N THR A 328 4.95 22.94 -24.19
CA THR A 328 3.86 22.84 -23.21
C THR A 328 3.22 24.19 -22.90
N TRP A 329 4.00 25.28 -22.88
CA TRP A 329 3.47 26.64 -22.74
C TRP A 329 2.62 27.09 -23.94
N ARG A 330 2.95 26.67 -25.16
CA ARG A 330 2.15 26.95 -26.37
C ARG A 330 0.84 26.15 -26.39
N ILE A 331 0.83 24.92 -25.90
CA ILE A 331 -0.37 24.06 -25.85
C ILE A 331 -1.37 24.59 -24.80
N SER A 332 -0.90 25.15 -23.68
CA SER A 332 -1.77 25.73 -22.64
C SER A 332 -2.55 26.99 -23.07
N ARG A 333 -2.13 27.68 -24.14
CA ARG A 333 -2.84 28.86 -24.67
C ARG A 333 -3.97 28.55 -25.66
N ASN A 334 -4.05 27.31 -26.17
CA ASN A 334 -5.03 26.92 -27.20
C ASN A 334 -6.12 25.95 -26.70
N SER A 335 -6.30 25.80 -25.38
CA SER A 335 -7.42 25.03 -24.81
C SER A 335 -8.72 25.88 -24.78
N PRO A 336 -9.88 25.38 -25.23
CA PRO A 336 -11.12 26.18 -25.40
C PRO A 336 -11.75 26.73 -24.12
N ILE A 337 -11.24 26.36 -22.93
CA ILE A 337 -11.92 26.56 -21.64
C ILE A 337 -11.74 27.98 -21.06
N ARG A 338 -10.98 28.88 -21.71
CA ARG A 338 -10.87 30.30 -21.28
C ARG A 338 -11.68 31.32 -22.09
N ARG A 339 -12.49 30.92 -23.08
CA ARG A 339 -13.39 31.86 -23.80
C ARG A 339 -14.71 32.19 -23.09
N ALA A 340 -15.00 31.56 -21.94
CA ALA A 340 -16.23 31.85 -21.18
C ALA A 340 -16.04 32.81 -19.99
N VAL A 341 -14.81 33.23 -19.67
CA VAL A 341 -14.54 34.08 -18.48
C VAL A 341 -13.97 35.46 -18.84
N SER A 342 -13.65 35.74 -20.12
CA SER A 342 -13.18 37.07 -20.56
C SER A 342 -14.28 38.00 -21.09
N LEU A 343 -15.57 37.67 -20.90
CA LEU A 343 -16.71 38.54 -21.24
C LEU A 343 -17.34 39.25 -20.03
N LEU A 344 -16.73 39.14 -18.84
CA LEU A 344 -17.22 39.77 -17.60
C LEU A 344 -16.21 40.75 -16.96
N SER A 345 -15.20 41.20 -17.71
CA SER A 345 -14.25 42.20 -17.21
C SER A 345 -13.73 43.09 -18.34
N SER A 346 -14.56 44.03 -18.79
CA SER A 346 -14.11 45.25 -19.44
C SER A 346 -14.86 46.46 -18.87
N PRO A 347 -14.15 47.53 -18.46
CA PRO A 347 -14.77 48.77 -18.00
C PRO A 347 -15.39 49.53 -19.18
N SER A 348 -16.58 50.07 -18.96
CA SER A 348 -17.27 50.99 -19.85
C SER A 348 -16.44 52.23 -20.20
N PRO A 349 -16.38 52.67 -21.48
CA PRO A 349 -16.05 54.04 -21.84
C PRO A 349 -17.29 54.93 -21.71
N SER A 350 -17.09 56.13 -21.19
CA SER A 350 -18.07 57.21 -21.08
C SER A 350 -18.62 57.64 -22.45
N LEU A 351 -19.95 57.74 -22.59
CA LEU A 351 -20.64 58.87 -23.25
C LEU A 351 -22.18 58.72 -23.16
N SER A 352 -22.77 59.69 -22.46
CA SER A 352 -24.08 60.34 -22.65
C SER A 352 -25.34 59.59 -23.15
N LEU A 353 -26.38 59.78 -22.33
CA LEU A 353 -27.77 60.14 -22.66
C LEU A 353 -28.80 59.07 -23.10
N ARG A 354 -29.89 59.08 -22.29
CA ARG A 354 -31.32 58.84 -22.59
C ARG A 354 -31.92 57.44 -22.35
N ASN A 355 -32.74 57.40 -21.29
CA ASN A 355 -34.12 56.90 -21.22
C ASN A 355 -34.52 55.76 -22.18
N ARG A 356 -34.87 54.59 -21.62
CA ARG A 356 -36.25 54.02 -21.61
C ARG A 356 -36.26 52.53 -21.21
N GLY A 357 -37.06 52.23 -20.18
CA GLY A 357 -38.01 51.11 -20.07
C GLY A 357 -37.57 49.66 -20.28
N TRP A 358 -37.61 48.86 -19.21
CA TRP A 358 -37.88 47.41 -19.27
C TRP A 358 -39.31 47.13 -18.76
N PRO A 359 -40.11 46.29 -19.43
CA PRO A 359 -41.24 45.61 -18.80
C PRO A 359 -40.91 44.16 -18.42
N ARG A 360 -41.38 43.81 -17.22
CA ARG A 360 -41.49 42.47 -16.61
C ARG A 360 -42.25 41.45 -17.47
N ARG A 361 -42.01 40.15 -17.18
CA ARG A 361 -42.96 39.00 -16.98
C ARG A 361 -42.39 37.70 -17.60
N LYS A 362 -42.69 36.46 -17.17
CA LYS A 362 -43.47 35.84 -16.07
C LYS A 362 -43.09 34.36 -16.02
N ARG A 363 -43.31 33.74 -14.84
CA ARG A 363 -43.41 32.29 -14.58
C ARG A 363 -44.50 31.58 -15.41
N ARG A 364 -44.31 30.27 -15.62
CA ARG A 364 -45.31 29.15 -15.59
C ARG A 364 -44.53 27.83 -15.77
N SER A 365 -44.40 26.93 -14.78
CA SER A 365 -45.33 25.85 -14.36
C SER A 365 -45.98 25.07 -15.50
N LEU A 366 -45.76 23.75 -15.56
CA LEU A 366 -46.84 22.76 -15.67
C LEU A 366 -46.34 21.32 -15.41
N PHE A 367 -47.19 20.61 -14.66
CA PHE A 367 -47.21 19.21 -14.28
C PHE A 367 -47.58 18.27 -15.44
N SER A 368 -47.32 16.97 -15.24
CA SER A 368 -48.15 15.77 -15.54
C SER A 368 -47.25 14.63 -16.08
N SER A 369 -46.95 13.62 -15.26
CA SER A 369 -47.60 12.30 -15.14
C SER A 369 -47.49 11.43 -16.40
N TRP A 370 -47.03 10.18 -16.27
CA TRP A 370 -47.75 8.96 -16.68
C TRP A 370 -47.02 7.67 -16.23
N ARG A 371 -47.82 6.62 -16.04
CA ARG A 371 -47.61 5.37 -15.27
C ARG A 371 -46.95 4.21 -16.05
N MET A 372 -46.39 3.28 -15.26
CA MET A 372 -46.39 1.80 -15.33
C MET A 372 -46.35 1.07 -16.68
N ARG A 373 -45.34 0.21 -16.83
CA ARG A 373 -45.49 -1.26 -16.77
C ARG A 373 -44.26 -1.88 -16.11
#